data_AF-S8DHU6-F1
#
_entry.id   AF-S8DHU6-F1
#
_cell.length_a   1.000
_cell.length_b   1.000
_cell.length_c   1.000
_cell.angle_alpha   90.00
_cell.angle_beta   90.00
_cell.angle_gamma   90.00
#
_symmetry.space_group_name_H-M   'P 1'
#
loop_
_entity.id
_entity.type
_entity.pdbx_description
1 polymer ?
#
loop_
_entity_poly.entity_id
_entity_poly.type
_entity_poly.pdbx_seq_one_letter_code
_entity_poly.pdbx_strand_id
1 'polypeptide(L)' 'PIDNIPPELLVYIFLLIRDASRNLAWLKLTHVSRYWRDIAMGTPLLWTSIPVEKGPSFLSACLERS' A
#
# COMPACT_ATOMS: atom_id res chain seq x y z
N PRO A 1 3.73 -16.85 13.03
CA PRO A 1 3.04 -15.56 13.25
C PRO A 1 2.89 -14.85 11.90
N ILE A 2 1.96 -13.89 11.79
CA ILE A 2 1.69 -13.17 10.52
C ILE A 2 2.90 -12.36 10.01
N ASP A 3 3.87 -12.09 10.89
CA ASP A 3 5.13 -11.40 10.57
C ASP A 3 6.21 -12.29 9.94
N ASN A 4 5.96 -13.60 9.76
CA ASN A 4 6.90 -14.52 9.11
C ASN A 4 6.63 -14.71 7.60
N ILE A 5 5.72 -13.93 7.03
CA ILE A 5 5.43 -13.99 5.60
C ILE A 5 6.59 -13.31 4.85
N PRO A 6 7.15 -13.95 3.81
CA PRO A 6 8.17 -13.33 2.96
C PRO A 6 7.70 -11.97 2.41
N PRO A 7 8.60 -10.99 2.30
CA PRO A 7 8.26 -9.64 1.85
C PRO A 7 7.59 -9.63 0.47
N GLU A 8 8.01 -10.51 -0.44
CA GLU A 8 7.49 -10.63 -1.80
C GLU A 8 6.01 -11.04 -1.81
N LEU A 9 5.62 -11.95 -0.91
CA LEU A 9 4.23 -12.40 -0.79
C LEU A 9 3.35 -11.32 -0.17
N LEU A 10 3.88 -10.54 0.77
CA LEU A 10 3.16 -9.37 1.31
C LEU A 10 2.92 -8.31 0.25
N VAL A 11 3.93 -7.99 -0.55
CA VAL A 11 3.79 -7.07 -1.69
C VAL A 11 2.73 -7.59 -2.66
N TYR A 12 2.77 -8.87 -3.00
CA TYR A 12 1.77 -9.49 -3.89
C TYR A 12 0.35 -9.36 -3.33
N ILE A 13 0.14 -9.63 -2.04
CA ILE A 13 -1.15 -9.45 -1.37
C ILE A 13 -1.61 -7.99 -1.41
N PHE A 14 -0.71 -7.03 -1.15
CA PHE A 14 -1.02 -5.60 -1.20
C PHE A 14 -1.46 -5.16 -2.59
N LEU A 15 -0.75 -5.63 -3.64
CA LEU A 15 -1.10 -5.35 -5.03
C LEU A 15 -2.47 -5.94 -5.39
N LEU A 16 -2.71 -7.20 -5.05
CA LEU A 16 -4.01 -7.85 -5.30
C LEU A 16 -5.18 -7.08 -4.68
N ILE A 17 -5.05 -6.65 -3.41
CA ILE A 17 -6.11 -5.93 -2.71
C ILE A 17 -6.29 -4.53 -3.29
N ARG A 18 -5.19 -3.87 -3.65
CA ARG A 18 -5.23 -2.54 -4.28
C ARG A 18 -5.91 -2.59 -5.64
N ASP A 19 -5.63 -3.60 -6.47
CA ASP A 19 -6.22 -3.73 -7.80
C ASP A 19 -7.68 -4.21 -7.76
N ALA A 20 -8.04 -5.04 -6.77
CA ALA A 20 -9.42 -5.48 -6.56
C ALA A 20 -10.32 -4.41 -5.92
N SER A 21 -9.72 -3.42 -5.24
CA SER A 21 -10.44 -2.37 -4.53
C SER A 21 -10.43 -1.05 -5.32
N ARG A 22 -11.62 -0.51 -5.61
CA ARG A 22 -11.74 0.85 -6.16
C ARG A 22 -11.38 1.97 -5.19
N ASN A 23 -11.09 1.63 -3.94
CA ASN A 23 -10.78 2.56 -2.87
C ASN A 23 -9.46 2.18 -2.17
N LEU A 24 -9.05 3.00 -1.21
CA LEU A 24 -7.80 2.82 -0.44
C LEU A 24 -7.86 1.71 0.63
N ALA A 25 -8.64 0.64 0.45
CA ALA A 25 -8.74 -0.47 1.40
C ALA A 25 -7.37 -1.09 1.72
N TRP A 26 -6.48 -1.16 0.73
CA TRP A 26 -5.12 -1.68 0.91
C TRP A 26 -4.30 -0.88 1.94
N LEU A 27 -4.60 0.42 2.16
CA LEU A 27 -3.94 1.20 3.21
C LEU A 27 -4.23 0.65 4.62
N LYS A 28 -5.37 -0.01 4.83
CA LYS A 28 -5.68 -0.64 6.12
C LYS A 28 -4.68 -1.73 6.47
N LEU A 29 -4.04 -2.35 5.48
CA LEU A 29 -3.03 -3.38 5.68
C LEU A 29 -1.75 -2.81 6.32
N THR A 30 -1.46 -1.52 6.12
CA THR A 30 -0.35 -0.82 6.77
C THR A 30 -0.53 -0.66 8.28
N HIS A 31 -1.72 -0.96 8.81
CA HIS A 31 -2.04 -0.89 10.24
C HIS A 31 -1.99 -2.25 10.95
N VAL A 32 -1.71 -3.36 10.24
CA VAL A 32 -1.68 -4.72 10.82
C VAL A 32 -0.48 -4.90 11.75
N SER A 33 0.72 -4.56 11.29
CA SER A 33 1.94 -4.58 12.08
C SER A 33 2.96 -3.57 11.55
N ARG A 34 4.00 -3.27 12.34
CA ARG A 34 5.11 -2.40 11.89
C ARG A 34 5.79 -2.98 10.64
N TYR A 35 5.97 -4.29 10.59
CA TYR A 35 6.58 -4.98 9.45
C TYR A 35 5.77 -4.75 8.17
N TRP A 36 4.44 -4.90 8.21
CA TRP A 36 3.58 -4.68 7.06
C TRP A 36 3.61 -3.23 6.58
N ARG A 37 3.67 -2.27 7.52
CA ARG A 37 3.83 -0.85 7.20
C ARG A 37 5.15 -0.59 6.49
N ASP A 38 6.25 -1.11 7.00
CA ASP A 38 7.59 -0.88 6.43
C ASP A 38 7.67 -1.41 4.99
N ILE A 39 7.09 -2.58 4.73
CA ILE A 39 7.02 -3.13 3.37
C ILE A 39 6.16 -2.26 2.44
N ALA A 40 4.97 -1.85 2.89
CA ALA A 40 4.10 -1.03 2.07
C ALA A 40 4.72 0.34 1.74
N MET A 41 5.40 0.96 2.70
CA MET A 41 6.12 2.22 2.51
C MET A 41 7.33 2.05 1.59
N GLY A 42 8.00 0.89 1.63
CA GLY A 42 9.13 0.55 0.78
C GLY A 42 8.77 -0.01 -0.60
N THR A 43 7.49 -0.06 -0.97
CA THR A 43 7.03 -0.62 -2.26
C THR A 43 6.41 0.48 -3.13
N PRO A 44 7.21 1.11 -4.02
CA PRO A 44 6.76 2.28 -4.76
C PRO A 44 5.58 2.00 -5.69
N LEU A 45 5.50 0.77 -6.23
CA LEU A 45 4.37 0.34 -7.05
C LEU A 45 3.02 0.64 -6.39
N LEU A 46 2.88 0.45 -5.07
CA LEU A 46 1.62 0.66 -4.35
C LEU A 46 1.12 2.11 -4.39
N TRP A 47 2.03 3.06 -4.62
CA TRP A 47 1.75 4.49 -4.60
C TRP A 47 1.51 5.07 -5.99
N THR A 48 1.53 4.27 -7.06
CA THR A 48 1.32 4.74 -8.44
C THR A 48 -0.16 4.79 -8.86
N SER A 49 -1.03 4.04 -8.21
CA SER A 49 -2.47 4.01 -8.51
C SER A 49 -3.23 4.84 -7.48
N ILE A 50 -3.40 6.12 -7.79
CA ILE A 50 -3.86 7.13 -6.84
C ILE A 50 -5.29 7.54 -7.21
N PRO A 51 -6.29 7.28 -6.34
CA PRO A 51 -7.64 7.78 -6.55
C PRO A 51 -7.67 9.31 -6.37
N VAL A 52 -7.92 10.03 -7.47
CA VAL A 52 -7.90 11.50 -7.56
C VAL A 52 -8.93 12.16 -6.61
N GLU A 53 -9.98 11.43 -6.25
CA GLU A 53 -11.02 11.82 -5.30
C GLU A 53 -10.52 12.18 -3.88
N LYS A 54 -9.27 11.81 -3.53
CA LYS A 54 -8.67 12.12 -2.23
C LYS A 54 -7.99 13.49 -2.17
N GLY A 55 -7.94 14.20 -3.30
CA GLY A 55 -7.45 15.56 -3.39
C GLY A 55 -5.92 15.66 -3.54
N PRO A 56 -5.42 16.88 -3.76
CA PRO A 56 -4.04 17.13 -4.19
C PRO A 56 -3.01 16.81 -3.11
N SER A 57 -3.32 16.98 -1.82
CA SER A 57 -2.37 16.66 -0.74
C SER A 57 -2.08 15.16 -0.64
N PHE A 58 -3.10 14.32 -0.81
CA PHE A 58 -2.92 12.88 -0.88
C PHE A 58 -2.16 12.47 -2.14
N LEU A 59 -2.49 13.08 -3.27
CA LEU A 59 -1.78 12.88 -4.53
C LEU A 59 -0.28 13.18 -4.41
N SER A 60 0.07 14.36 -3.88
CA SER A 60 1.47 14.73 -3.63
C SER A 60 2.18 13.72 -2.72
N ALA A 61 1.53 13.29 -1.64
CA ALA A 61 2.11 12.34 -0.71
C ALA A 61 2.31 10.94 -1.34
N CYS A 62 1.46 10.53 -2.28
CA CYS A 62 1.66 9.30 -3.05
C CYS A 62 2.81 9.44 -4.06
N LEU A 63 2.93 10.58 -4.74
CA LEU A 63 4.01 10.85 -5.69
C LEU A 63 5.39 10.91 -5.01
N GLU A 64 5.47 11.42 -3.78
CA GLU A 64 6.69 11.37 -2.96
C GLU A 64 7.15 9.93 -2.63
N ARG A 65 6.27 8.94 -2.81
CA ARG A 65 6.48 7.54 -2.43
C ARG A 65 6.50 6.58 -3.62
N SER A 66 6.37 7.09 -4.85
CA SER A 66 6.43 6.31 -6.10
C SER A 66 7.82 6.23 -6.70
#